data_AF-A0A2N2YLQ1-F1
#
_entry.id   AF-A0A2N2YLQ1-F1
#
_cell.length_a   1.000
_cell.length_b   1.000
_cell.length_c   1.000
_cell.angle_alpha   90.00
_cell.angle_beta   90.00
_cell.angle_gamma   90.00
#
_symmetry.space_group_name_H-M   'P 1'
#
loop_
_entity.id
_entity.type
_entity.pdbx_description
1 polymer ?
#
loop_
_entity_poly.entity_id
_entity_poly.type
_entity_poly.pdbx_seq_one_letter_code
_entity_poly.pdbx_strand_id
1 'polypeptide(L)'
;MATQSCQKNTELSGGEGDNTNEGSFNGGTSHNMGKNCMSCHKSGGQGEGIFTVAGTVYDAQKTNTFSNATVKLFTGPNGTGTLKYTFQADTRGNFYTTGNVTFGSGLFPAVQGKSSTNYMSSAITTGQCNSCHGVSQDRIWAQ
;
A
#
# COMPACT_ATOMS: atom_id res chain seq x y z
N MET A 1 12.74 -16.97 -21.22
CA MET A 1 13.34 -16.05 -20.23
C MET A 1 12.20 -15.33 -19.54
N ALA A 2 12.04 -15.49 -18.23
CA ALA A 2 10.94 -14.87 -17.50
C ALA A 2 11.15 -13.36 -17.48
N THR A 3 10.23 -12.61 -18.10
CA THR A 3 10.17 -11.15 -17.97
C THR A 3 10.05 -10.81 -16.49
N GLN A 4 11.05 -10.11 -15.97
CA GLN A 4 11.23 -9.89 -14.55
C GLN A 4 10.23 -8.82 -14.10
N SER A 5 9.24 -9.25 -13.32
CA SER A 5 7.95 -8.59 -13.11
C SER A 5 7.96 -7.23 -12.40
N CYS A 6 9.13 -6.68 -12.08
CA CYS A 6 9.32 -5.43 -11.33
C CYS A 6 10.43 -4.55 -11.95
N GLN A 7 10.85 -4.80 -13.19
CA GLN A 7 11.92 -4.00 -13.81
C GLN A 7 11.49 -2.54 -13.96
N LYS A 8 12.42 -1.64 -13.64
CA LYS A 8 12.29 -0.20 -13.84
C LYS A 8 11.89 0.10 -15.28
N ASN A 9 10.77 0.81 -15.47
CA ASN A 9 10.35 1.23 -16.80
C ASN A 9 11.16 2.47 -17.18
N THR A 10 12.03 2.38 -18.18
CA THR A 10 12.93 3.49 -18.58
C THR A 10 12.23 4.62 -19.34
N GLU A 11 10.90 4.57 -19.49
CA GLU A 11 10.12 5.42 -20.41
C GLU A 11 9.17 6.41 -19.70
N LEU A 12 9.20 6.55 -18.38
CA LEU A 12 8.36 7.52 -17.66
C LEU A 12 9.24 8.51 -16.90
N SER A 13 9.69 9.54 -17.63
CA SER A 13 10.22 10.77 -17.06
C SER A 13 9.16 11.44 -16.19
N GLY A 14 9.39 11.42 -14.88
CA GLY A 14 8.54 12.03 -13.86
C GLY A 14 8.39 13.53 -14.06
N GLY A 15 7.16 14.02 -13.84
CA GLY A 15 6.87 15.44 -13.66
C GLY A 15 7.34 15.89 -12.28
N GLU A 16 8.00 17.04 -12.24
CA GLU A 16 8.55 17.68 -11.06
C GLU A 16 7.44 18.18 -10.12
N GLY A 17 7.51 17.79 -8.85
CA GLY A 17 6.66 18.31 -7.78
C GLY A 17 6.60 17.35 -6.59
N ASP A 18 7.48 17.55 -5.60
CA ASP A 18 7.74 16.73 -4.40
C ASP A 18 7.96 15.23 -4.74
N ASN A 19 9.18 14.72 -4.55
CA ASN A 19 9.65 13.45 -5.16
C ASN A 19 9.06 12.17 -4.53
N THR A 20 7.78 12.19 -4.14
CA THR A 20 7.03 11.08 -3.58
C THR A 20 6.18 10.43 -4.67
N ASN A 21 6.60 9.25 -5.13
CA ASN A 21 5.72 8.35 -5.88
C ASN A 21 4.74 7.69 -4.92
N GLU A 22 3.45 7.87 -5.18
CA GLU A 22 2.36 7.28 -4.40
C GLU A 22 1.32 6.62 -5.31
N GLY A 23 0.63 5.61 -4.77
CA GLY A 23 -0.61 5.13 -5.38
C GLY A 23 -1.64 6.27 -5.45
N SER A 24 -2.36 6.35 -6.56
CA SER A 24 -3.43 7.31 -6.77
C SER A 24 -4.61 6.60 -7.39
N PHE A 25 -5.84 7.00 -7.05
CA PHE A 25 -7.07 6.40 -7.57
C PHE A 25 -7.09 6.20 -9.09
N ASN A 26 -6.47 7.11 -9.85
CA ASN A 26 -6.42 7.04 -11.31
C ASN A 26 -5.13 6.43 -11.86
N GLY A 27 -4.17 6.10 -10.99
CA GLY A 27 -2.95 5.39 -11.35
C GLY A 27 -3.25 3.94 -11.74
N GLY A 28 -2.53 3.39 -12.69
CA GLY A 28 -2.77 2.03 -13.18
C GLY A 28 -1.53 1.32 -13.68
N THR A 29 -0.34 1.77 -13.27
CA THR A 29 0.95 1.19 -13.69
C THR A 29 1.48 0.14 -12.71
N SER A 30 0.95 0.07 -11.48
CA SER A 30 1.39 -0.90 -10.47
C SER A 30 1.09 -2.35 -10.88
N HIS A 31 1.74 -3.33 -10.27
CA HIS A 31 1.65 -4.73 -10.70
C HIS A 31 1.76 -5.69 -9.52
N ASN A 32 1.62 -7.00 -9.79
CA ASN A 32 1.85 -8.07 -8.82
C ASN A 32 0.96 -7.96 -7.57
N MET A 33 -0.32 -7.63 -7.78
CA MET A 33 -1.32 -7.52 -6.73
C MET A 33 -1.30 -8.72 -5.79
N GLY A 34 -1.22 -8.46 -4.49
CA GLY A 34 -1.13 -9.46 -3.42
C GLY A 34 0.28 -9.94 -3.09
N LYS A 35 1.30 -9.58 -3.89
CA LYS A 35 2.71 -9.84 -3.53
C LYS A 35 3.24 -8.72 -2.63
N ASN A 36 4.22 -9.03 -1.79
CA ASN A 36 4.91 -8.00 -1.01
C ASN A 36 5.75 -7.10 -1.93
N CYS A 37 5.26 -5.89 -2.22
CA CYS A 37 5.90 -4.92 -3.12
C CYS A 37 7.34 -4.59 -2.68
N MET A 38 7.55 -4.47 -1.36
CA MET A 38 8.83 -4.14 -0.75
C MET A 38 9.86 -5.29 -0.82
N SER A 39 9.50 -6.45 -1.38
CA SER A 39 10.50 -7.46 -1.78
C SER A 39 11.42 -6.95 -2.90
N CYS A 40 10.88 -6.10 -3.79
CA CYS A 40 11.58 -5.52 -4.94
C CYS A 40 11.85 -4.02 -4.76
N HIS A 41 10.91 -3.28 -4.16
CA HIS A 41 10.99 -1.83 -3.95
C HIS A 41 11.61 -1.51 -2.58
N LYS A 42 12.87 -1.89 -2.41
CA LYS A 42 13.70 -1.67 -1.22
C LYS A 42 15.09 -1.15 -1.62
N SER A 43 15.87 -0.66 -0.66
CA SER A 43 17.27 -0.29 -0.92
C SER A 43 18.05 -1.48 -1.51
N GLY A 44 18.73 -1.24 -2.64
CA GLY A 44 19.43 -2.29 -3.41
C GLY A 44 18.52 -3.27 -4.16
N GLY A 45 17.20 -3.03 -4.20
CA GLY A 45 16.23 -3.81 -4.94
C GLY A 45 16.17 -3.45 -6.43
N GLN A 46 15.50 -4.30 -7.22
CA GLN A 46 15.37 -4.12 -8.67
C GLN A 46 14.22 -3.18 -9.07
N GLY A 47 13.29 -2.91 -8.15
CA GLY A 47 12.14 -2.05 -8.38
C GLY A 47 12.51 -0.57 -8.30
N GLU A 48 11.79 0.26 -9.05
CA GLU A 48 11.96 1.71 -8.99
C GLU A 48 11.40 2.31 -7.70
N GLY A 49 12.19 3.15 -7.05
CA GLY A 49 11.82 3.76 -5.77
C GLY A 49 11.93 2.78 -4.59
N ILE A 50 12.07 3.36 -3.39
CA ILE A 50 12.09 2.61 -2.13
C ILE A 50 10.76 2.87 -1.44
N PHE A 51 9.91 1.84 -1.37
CA PHE A 51 8.61 2.01 -0.74
C PHE A 51 8.75 1.94 0.78
N THR A 52 8.01 2.78 1.49
CA THR A 52 7.97 2.80 2.96
C THR A 52 6.69 2.16 3.49
N VAL A 53 5.60 2.29 2.74
CA VAL A 53 4.34 1.57 2.92
C VAL A 53 3.90 1.04 1.56
N ALA A 54 3.45 -0.22 1.50
CA ALA A 54 2.84 -0.78 0.32
C ALA A 54 1.91 -1.97 0.63
N GLY A 55 0.85 -2.09 -0.16
CA GLY A 55 0.08 -3.31 -0.25
C GLY A 55 -1.04 -3.30 -1.28
N THR A 56 -1.91 -4.30 -1.21
CA THR A 56 -3.04 -4.50 -2.14
C THR A 56 -4.35 -4.67 -1.37
N VAL A 57 -5.37 -3.91 -1.75
CA VAL A 57 -6.75 -4.02 -1.24
C VAL A 57 -7.60 -4.87 -2.18
N TYR A 58 -8.41 -5.74 -1.59
CA TYR A 58 -9.36 -6.62 -2.27
C TYR A 58 -10.81 -6.27 -1.93
N ASP A 59 -11.75 -6.83 -2.68
CA ASP A 59 -13.17 -6.78 -2.35
C ASP A 59 -13.47 -7.58 -1.08
N ALA A 60 -14.70 -7.46 -0.56
CA ALA A 60 -15.15 -8.20 0.61
C ALA A 60 -14.99 -9.72 0.52
N GLN A 61 -15.18 -10.23 -0.69
CA GLN A 61 -15.02 -11.64 -1.02
C GLN A 61 -13.55 -12.06 -1.04
N LYS A 62 -12.63 -11.08 -1.01
CA LYS A 62 -11.18 -11.22 -1.01
C LYS A 62 -10.68 -11.89 -2.30
N THR A 63 -11.45 -11.83 -3.39
CA THR A 63 -11.15 -12.52 -4.65
C THR A 63 -10.62 -11.57 -5.70
N ASN A 64 -11.29 -10.43 -5.89
CA ASN A 64 -10.86 -9.40 -6.84
C ASN A 64 -10.21 -8.23 -6.12
N THR A 65 -9.31 -7.54 -6.81
CA THR A 65 -8.71 -6.30 -6.30
C THR A 65 -9.76 -5.21 -6.24
N PHE A 66 -9.72 -4.39 -5.19
CA PHE A 66 -10.66 -3.29 -4.98
C PHE A 66 -9.95 -1.96 -5.24
N SER A 67 -10.34 -1.31 -6.32
CA SER A 67 -9.88 0.03 -6.64
C SER A 67 -10.55 1.07 -5.74
N ASN A 68 -9.96 2.26 -5.64
CA ASN A 68 -10.53 3.40 -4.93
C ASN A 68 -10.68 3.24 -3.40
N ALA A 69 -9.92 2.33 -2.78
CA ALA A 69 -9.81 2.29 -1.33
C ALA A 69 -8.86 3.36 -0.81
N THR A 70 -9.18 3.93 0.35
CA THR A 70 -8.29 4.83 1.08
C THR A 70 -7.68 4.09 2.27
N VAL A 71 -6.36 4.06 2.35
CA VAL A 71 -5.62 3.49 3.48
C VAL A 71 -5.19 4.63 4.41
N LYS A 72 -5.39 4.45 5.70
CA LYS A 72 -5.12 5.46 6.74
C LYS A 72 -4.26 4.85 7.84
N LEU A 73 -3.36 5.65 8.41
CA LEU A 73 -2.56 5.25 9.57
C LEU A 73 -2.86 6.17 10.76
N PHE A 74 -3.34 5.59 11.85
CA PHE A 74 -3.69 6.29 13.08
C PHE A 74 -2.67 6.05 14.20
N THR A 75 -2.63 6.92 15.21
CA THR A 75 -1.79 6.71 16.40
C THR A 75 -2.42 5.80 17.46
N GLY A 76 -3.70 5.43 17.33
CA GLY A 76 -4.41 4.55 18.26
C GLY A 76 -5.18 3.43 17.56
N PRO A 77 -5.48 2.32 18.27
CA PRO A 77 -6.17 1.16 17.71
C PRO A 77 -7.58 1.51 17.26
N ASN A 78 -8.10 0.75 16.29
CA ASN A 78 -9.47 0.86 15.82
C ASN A 78 -9.86 2.27 15.34
N GLY A 79 -8.91 3.01 14.75
CA GLY A 79 -9.14 4.36 14.24
C GLY A 79 -9.19 5.45 15.30
N THR A 80 -8.79 5.16 16.53
CA THR A 80 -8.66 6.16 17.60
C THR A 80 -7.36 6.97 17.47
N GLY A 81 -7.24 8.06 18.22
CA GLY A 81 -6.06 8.93 18.17
C GLY A 81 -6.03 9.83 16.93
N THR A 82 -4.83 10.17 16.48
CA THR A 82 -4.61 11.12 15.38
C THR A 82 -4.36 10.39 14.06
N LEU A 83 -5.04 10.81 13.00
CA LEU A 83 -4.71 10.40 11.63
C LEU A 83 -3.38 11.03 11.21
N LYS A 84 -2.38 10.21 10.88
CA LYS A 84 -1.03 10.67 10.52
C LYS A 84 -0.79 10.65 9.02
N TYR A 85 -1.28 9.62 8.34
CA TYR A 85 -1.05 9.42 6.92
C TYR A 85 -2.30 8.89 6.22
N THR A 86 -2.46 9.28 4.97
CA THR A 86 -3.54 8.81 4.08
C THR A 86 -2.92 8.44 2.74
N PHE A 87 -3.26 7.28 2.22
CA PHE A 87 -2.79 6.76 0.94
C PHE A 87 -3.99 6.30 0.11
N GLN A 88 -3.87 6.42 -1.20
CA GLN A 88 -4.90 5.96 -2.13
C GLN A 88 -4.46 4.67 -2.79
N ALA A 89 -5.36 3.67 -2.82
CA ALA A 89 -5.19 2.50 -3.66
C ALA A 89 -5.52 2.87 -5.10
N ASP A 90 -4.70 2.40 -6.02
CA ASP A 90 -4.82 2.70 -7.43
C ASP A 90 -5.89 1.85 -8.12
N THR A 91 -6.03 1.98 -9.45
CA THR A 91 -7.03 1.22 -10.22
C THR A 91 -6.85 -0.30 -10.16
N ARG A 92 -5.67 -0.78 -9.76
CA ARG A 92 -5.35 -2.20 -9.54
C ARG A 92 -5.44 -2.60 -8.06
N GLY A 93 -5.93 -1.70 -7.21
CA GLY A 93 -6.07 -1.89 -5.77
C GLY A 93 -4.74 -1.83 -5.00
N ASN A 94 -3.62 -1.48 -5.65
CA ASN A 94 -2.35 -1.34 -4.96
C ASN A 94 -2.22 0.08 -4.38
N PHE A 95 -1.76 0.17 -3.14
CA PHE A 95 -1.30 1.42 -2.54
C PHE A 95 0.19 1.30 -2.25
N TYR A 96 0.92 2.39 -2.43
CA TYR A 96 2.31 2.49 -2.01
C TYR A 96 2.69 3.96 -1.82
N THR A 97 3.77 4.21 -1.11
CA THR A 97 4.43 5.52 -1.07
C THR A 97 5.93 5.34 -0.96
N THR A 98 6.67 6.27 -1.55
CA THR A 98 8.11 6.48 -1.32
C THR A 98 8.38 7.58 -0.27
N GLY A 99 7.33 8.28 0.15
CA GLY A 99 7.40 9.30 1.20
C GLY A 99 7.79 8.72 2.55
N ASN A 100 8.37 9.55 3.41
CA ASN A 100 8.80 9.11 4.74
C ASN A 100 7.58 8.87 5.65
N VAL A 101 7.50 7.66 6.21
CA VAL A 101 6.52 7.29 7.23
C VAL A 101 7.22 7.03 8.55
N THR A 102 6.92 7.84 9.55
CA THR A 102 7.45 7.68 10.91
C THR A 102 6.47 6.87 11.74
N PHE A 103 6.80 5.60 11.98
CA PHE A 103 5.93 4.70 12.75
C PHE A 103 5.96 4.97 14.27
N GLY A 104 7.02 5.56 14.80
CA GLY A 104 7.16 5.81 16.24
C GLY A 104 7.04 4.51 17.05
N SER A 105 6.20 4.52 18.09
CA SER A 105 5.85 3.31 18.87
C SER A 105 4.91 2.34 18.14
N GLY A 106 4.46 2.70 16.94
CA GLY A 106 3.54 1.94 16.10
C GLY A 106 2.37 2.78 15.61
N LEU A 107 1.87 2.47 14.42
CA LEU A 107 0.67 3.07 13.84
C LEU A 107 -0.38 1.99 13.56
N PHE A 108 -1.65 2.36 13.53
CA PHE A 108 -2.77 1.44 13.39
C PHE A 108 -3.46 1.67 12.05
N PRO A 109 -3.35 0.71 11.11
CA PRO A 109 -3.97 0.85 9.80
C PRO A 109 -5.50 0.81 9.86
N ALA A 110 -6.11 1.55 8.94
CA ALA A 110 -7.50 1.40 8.56
C ALA A 110 -7.62 1.43 7.04
N VAL A 111 -8.58 0.68 6.50
CA VAL A 111 -8.88 0.66 5.07
C VAL A 111 -10.34 1.03 4.88
N GLN A 112 -10.53 2.18 4.26
CA GLN A 112 -11.84 2.75 3.97
C GLN A 112 -12.22 2.43 2.52
N GLY A 113 -13.32 1.70 2.36
CA GLY A 113 -14.03 1.55 1.10
C GLY A 113 -15.16 2.57 0.95
N LYS A 114 -16.12 2.27 0.08
CA LYS A 114 -17.26 3.16 -0.18
C LYS A 114 -18.33 3.09 0.91
N SER A 115 -18.53 1.90 1.47
CA SER A 115 -19.61 1.58 2.40
C SER A 115 -19.11 1.28 3.81
N SER A 116 -17.85 0.90 3.98
CA SER A 116 -17.31 0.53 5.29
C SER A 116 -15.86 0.96 5.48
N THR A 117 -15.41 0.95 6.74
CA THR A 117 -13.99 1.07 7.09
C THR A 117 -13.61 -0.10 7.99
N ASN A 118 -12.59 -0.85 7.56
CA ASN A 118 -11.98 -1.91 8.34
C ASN A 118 -10.80 -1.34 9.12
N TYR A 119 -10.67 -1.72 10.39
CA TYR A 119 -9.61 -1.20 11.26
C TYR A 119 -8.75 -2.33 11.81
N MET A 120 -7.47 -2.03 12.02
CA MET A 120 -6.59 -2.87 12.82
C MET A 120 -6.59 -2.42 14.29
N SER A 121 -6.67 -3.40 15.19
CA SER A 121 -6.46 -3.21 16.62
C SER A 121 -4.99 -3.33 17.04
N SER A 122 -4.14 -3.88 16.17
CA SER A 122 -2.71 -4.07 16.40
C SER A 122 -1.88 -3.04 15.64
N ALA A 123 -0.82 -2.56 16.27
CA ALA A 123 0.08 -1.59 15.67
C ALA A 123 1.04 -2.25 14.67
N ILE A 124 1.42 -1.50 13.64
CA ILE A 124 2.50 -1.83 12.71
C ILE A 124 3.70 -0.90 12.96
N THR A 125 4.89 -1.47 12.83
CA THR A 125 6.17 -0.74 12.86
C THR A 125 6.90 -0.80 11.51
N THR A 126 6.30 -1.44 10.51
CA THR A 126 6.79 -1.50 9.13
C THR A 126 5.59 -1.38 8.18
N GLY A 127 5.80 -0.84 6.98
CA GLY A 127 4.74 -0.67 5.98
C GLY A 127 4.60 -1.82 4.98
N GLN A 128 5.19 -2.99 5.25
CA GLN A 128 5.12 -4.16 4.36
C GLN A 128 3.79 -4.92 4.50
N CYS A 129 2.66 -4.33 4.10
CA CYS A 129 1.35 -4.86 4.47
C CYS A 129 1.10 -6.29 3.94
N ASN A 130 1.53 -6.59 2.71
CA ASN A 130 1.45 -7.94 2.13
C ASN A 130 2.49 -8.95 2.64
N SER A 131 3.34 -8.58 3.62
CA SER A 131 4.14 -9.57 4.35
C SER A 131 3.28 -10.39 5.33
N CYS A 132 2.17 -9.82 5.81
CA CYS A 132 1.20 -10.49 6.70
C CYS A 132 -0.08 -10.85 5.93
N HIS A 133 -0.67 -9.87 5.23
CA HIS A 133 -1.97 -10.03 4.59
C HIS A 133 -1.88 -10.83 3.28
N GLY A 134 -2.62 -11.95 3.23
CA GLY A 134 -2.53 -12.96 2.18
C GLY A 134 -1.45 -14.02 2.43
N VAL A 135 -0.85 -14.03 3.63
CA VAL A 135 0.15 -15.02 4.07
C VAL A 135 -0.28 -15.69 5.36
N SER A 136 -0.29 -14.95 6.48
CA SER A 136 -0.71 -15.43 7.80
C SER A 136 -1.97 -14.73 8.30
N GLN A 137 -2.36 -13.62 7.67
CA GLN A 137 -3.59 -12.89 7.91
C GLN A 137 -4.44 -12.89 6.65
N ASP A 138 -5.74 -12.67 6.82
CA ASP A 138 -6.67 -12.44 5.71
C ASP A 138 -6.16 -11.32 4.80
N ARG A 139 -6.52 -11.35 3.51
CA ARG A 139 -6.21 -10.24 2.59
C ARG A 139 -6.80 -8.93 3.11
N ILE A 140 -6.11 -7.82 2.88
CA ILE A 140 -6.65 -6.49 3.14
C ILE A 140 -7.87 -6.31 2.25
N TRP A 141 -9.01 -5.90 2.80
CA TRP A 141 -10.23 -5.77 2.02
C TRP A 141 -11.07 -4.55 2.40
N ALA A 142 -11.95 -4.16 1.48
CA ALA A 142 -12.88 -3.05 1.63
C ALA A 142 -14.23 -3.33 0.93
N GLN A 143 -15.22 -2.50 1.24
CA GLN A 143 -16.56 -2.43 0.63
C GLN A 143 -16.93 -0.97 0.45
#